data_AF-A0A0X8HUS1-F1
#
_entry.id   AF-A0A0X8HUS1-F1
#
_cell.length_a   1.000
_cell.length_b   1.000
_cell.length_c   1.000
_cell.angle_alpha   90.00
_cell.angle_beta   90.00
_cell.angle_gamma   90.00
#
_symmetry.space_group_name_H-M   'P 1'
#
loop_
_entity.id
_entity.type
_entity.pdbx_description
1 polymer ?
#
loop_
_entity_poly.entity_id
_entity_poly.type
_entity_poly.pdbx_seq_one_letter_code
_entity_poly.pdbx_strand_id
1 'polypeptide(L)'
;MNCKLSVQEFKGRPAMMLFRLGGVSQRTVTYRHAIPKWAGVGLVRPFAMTVRATISSARYSTFNANHNESTSSKQNRNILKRVKSIISFSASGILIVGATGIAGVVLYLILSELFSPTGDTQLFNRAVSYVEGDANARNLLQCYDRDQKKERLKAYGDSLHGDKWTRNRPITSTKRVDKNGKEHHFMKFRVESAKVVGVVSLEAVRSDNSYKMDFLQMYLDVPGHKRYYLIKPQLPVPKPKGFLGINWGPRKD
;
A
#
# COMPACT_ATOMS: atom_id res chain seq x y z
N MET A 1 -7.13 34.05 51.50
CA MET A 1 -7.47 33.26 52.71
C MET A 1 -7.05 31.83 52.43
N ASN A 2 -5.90 31.43 53.00
CA ASN A 2 -5.23 30.17 52.73
C ASN A 2 -5.63 29.11 53.77
N CYS A 3 -6.18 27.98 53.33
CA CYS A 3 -6.45 26.83 54.18
C CYS A 3 -5.21 25.95 54.31
N LYS A 4 -4.67 25.90 55.53
CA LYS A 4 -3.58 25.03 55.98
C LYS A 4 -4.07 23.59 56.10
N LEU A 5 -3.42 22.67 55.39
CA LEU A 5 -3.40 21.24 55.70
C LEU A 5 -2.50 21.00 56.93
N SER A 6 -2.90 20.06 57.78
CA SER A 6 -2.10 19.51 58.87
C SER A 6 -2.54 18.06 59.12
N VAL A 7 -1.62 17.27 59.70
CA VAL A 7 -1.82 15.98 60.41
C VAL A 7 -1.81 14.74 59.49
N GLN A 8 -1.00 13.68 59.66
CA GLN A 8 -0.05 13.23 60.69
C GLN A 8 0.93 12.20 60.09
N GLU A 9 2.13 12.15 60.65
CA GLU A 9 3.24 11.27 60.30
C GLU A 9 3.21 10.04 61.22
N PHE A 10 3.05 8.84 60.66
CA PHE A 10 3.07 7.59 61.44
C PHE A 10 4.47 6.97 61.42
N LYS A 11 5.07 6.92 62.61
CA LYS A 11 6.40 6.40 62.91
C LYS A 11 6.27 4.97 63.44
N GLY A 12 6.92 4.00 62.80
CA GLY A 12 6.99 2.62 63.32
C GLY A 12 7.92 1.73 62.49
N ARG A 13 9.09 1.36 63.05
CA ARG A 13 10.05 0.36 62.54
C ARG A 13 9.79 -1.01 63.24
N PRO A 14 10.64 -2.06 63.07
CA PRO A 14 10.65 -3.01 61.97
C PRO A 14 10.48 -4.47 62.46
N ALA A 15 9.73 -5.32 61.76
CA ALA A 15 9.68 -6.75 62.03
C ALA A 15 10.63 -7.49 61.07
N MET A 16 11.80 -7.86 61.59
CA MET A 16 12.73 -8.82 61.01
C MET A 16 12.12 -10.21 61.18
N MET A 17 11.52 -10.77 60.12
CA MET A 17 11.05 -12.15 60.10
C MET A 17 12.03 -13.01 59.29
N LEU A 18 12.78 -13.82 60.02
CA LEU A 18 13.62 -14.90 59.54
C LEU A 18 12.71 -15.94 58.85
N PHE A 19 12.73 -16.01 57.51
CA PHE A 19 12.10 -17.10 56.78
C PHE A 19 13.10 -18.22 56.48
N ARG A 20 12.72 -19.37 57.02
CA ARG A 20 13.33 -20.70 56.95
C ARG A 20 13.50 -21.15 55.50
N LEU A 21 14.71 -21.60 55.15
CA LEU A 21 15.01 -22.27 53.89
C LEU A 21 14.20 -23.58 53.80
N GLY A 22 13.15 -23.56 52.98
CA GLY A 22 12.40 -24.74 52.55
C GLY A 22 12.61 -24.94 51.06
N GLY A 23 13.32 -26.01 50.69
CA GLY A 23 13.63 -26.36 49.32
C GLY A 23 12.38 -26.55 48.46
N VAL A 24 12.22 -25.67 47.48
CA VAL A 24 11.26 -25.86 46.38
C VAL A 24 12.02 -26.48 45.22
N SER A 25 11.76 -27.76 45.00
CA SER A 25 12.12 -28.53 43.82
C SER A 25 11.66 -27.78 42.58
N GLN A 26 12.61 -27.23 41.82
CA GLN A 26 12.36 -26.67 40.51
C GLN A 26 11.99 -27.81 39.56
N ARG A 27 10.69 -27.93 39.23
CA ARG A 27 10.26 -28.66 38.04
C ARG A 27 10.69 -27.85 36.82
N THR A 28 11.84 -28.19 36.26
CA THR A 28 12.21 -27.82 34.90
C THR A 28 11.22 -28.47 33.94
N VAL A 29 10.29 -27.67 33.41
CA VAL A 29 9.47 -28.06 32.26
C VAL A 29 10.41 -28.10 31.06
N THR A 30 10.86 -29.30 30.71
CA THR A 30 11.58 -29.54 29.46
C THR A 30 10.57 -29.48 28.32
N TYR A 31 10.60 -28.42 27.53
CA TYR A 31 9.94 -28.38 26.24
C TYR A 31 10.67 -29.37 25.32
N ARG A 32 10.17 -30.60 25.23
CA ARG A 32 10.52 -31.52 24.15
C ARG A 32 9.88 -30.97 22.87
N HIS A 33 10.69 -30.31 22.05
CA HIS A 33 10.35 -30.10 20.66
C HIS A 33 10.26 -31.47 19.98
N ALA A 34 9.03 -31.92 19.74
CA ALA A 34 8.74 -33.01 18.83
C ALA A 34 9.03 -32.53 17.41
N ILE A 35 10.19 -32.92 16.88
CA ILE A 35 10.54 -32.76 15.47
C ILE A 35 9.66 -33.73 14.67
N PRO A 36 8.81 -33.27 13.74
CA PRO A 36 8.11 -34.17 12.83
C PRO A 36 9.14 -34.83 11.90
N LYS A 37 9.25 -36.16 11.96
CA LYS A 37 9.99 -36.96 10.98
C LYS A 37 9.24 -36.96 9.66
N TRP A 38 9.60 -36.04 8.77
CA TRP A 38 9.30 -36.16 7.35
C TRP A 38 10.35 -37.07 6.72
N ALA A 39 9.95 -38.30 6.42
CA ALA A 39 10.64 -39.15 5.46
C ALA A 39 10.47 -38.53 4.07
N GLY A 40 11.58 -38.35 3.35
CA GLY A 40 11.58 -37.81 1.99
C GLY A 40 12.57 -36.66 1.78
N VAL A 41 13.82 -36.82 2.21
CA VAL A 41 14.91 -35.92 1.79
C VAL A 41 15.29 -36.27 0.35
N GLY A 42 14.56 -35.70 -0.61
CA GLY A 42 15.12 -35.35 -1.90
C GLY A 42 16.16 -34.27 -1.65
N LEU A 43 17.43 -34.68 -1.63
CA LEU A 43 18.58 -33.85 -1.35
C LEU A 43 18.70 -32.78 -2.46
N VAL A 44 18.05 -31.63 -2.27
CA VAL A 44 18.32 -30.43 -3.07
C VAL A 44 19.72 -29.99 -2.71
N ARG A 45 20.69 -30.50 -3.49
CA ARG A 45 22.07 -30.07 -3.47
C ARG A 45 22.08 -28.54 -3.62
N PRO A 46 22.82 -27.78 -2.80
CA PRO A 46 23.09 -26.41 -3.15
C PRO A 46 23.82 -26.46 -4.49
N PHE A 47 23.22 -25.86 -5.52
CA PHE A 47 23.92 -25.59 -6.77
C PHE A 47 24.93 -24.48 -6.45
N ALA A 48 26.02 -24.84 -5.78
CA ALA A 48 27.23 -24.06 -5.79
C ALA A 48 27.65 -24.02 -7.25
N MET A 49 27.35 -22.90 -7.91
CA MET A 49 27.88 -22.60 -9.23
C MET A 49 29.37 -22.37 -9.03
N THR A 50 30.12 -23.46 -8.90
CA THR A 50 31.56 -23.45 -9.07
C THR A 50 31.75 -23.08 -10.52
N VAL A 51 32.02 -21.80 -10.78
CA VAL A 51 32.51 -21.33 -12.07
C VAL A 51 33.85 -22.04 -12.24
N ARG A 52 33.80 -23.23 -12.86
CA ARG A 52 34.97 -23.92 -13.35
C ARG A 52 35.46 -23.05 -14.48
N ALA A 53 36.31 -22.07 -14.14
CA ALA A 53 37.16 -21.43 -15.10
C ALA A 53 37.99 -22.55 -15.73
N THR A 54 37.50 -23.10 -16.84
CA THR A 54 38.35 -23.81 -17.76
C THR A 54 39.32 -22.76 -18.26
N ILE A 55 40.45 -22.67 -17.58
CA ILE A 55 41.65 -22.07 -18.14
C ILE A 55 41.96 -22.98 -19.33
N SER A 56 41.36 -22.65 -20.47
CA SER A 56 41.87 -23.08 -21.76
C SER A 56 43.26 -22.49 -21.79
N SER A 57 44.26 -23.33 -21.49
CA SER A 57 45.64 -23.08 -21.85
C SER A 57 45.64 -22.94 -23.37
N ALA A 58 45.43 -21.71 -23.82
CA ALA A 58 45.72 -21.31 -25.17
C ALA A 58 47.19 -21.63 -25.36
N ARG A 59 47.47 -22.74 -26.06
CA ARG A 59 48.77 -23.00 -26.63
C ARG A 59 49.06 -21.80 -27.50
N TYR A 60 49.93 -20.93 -27.03
CA TYR A 60 50.54 -19.90 -27.87
C TYR A 60 51.35 -20.66 -28.91
N SER A 61 50.76 -20.89 -30.07
CA SER A 61 51.51 -21.21 -31.27
C SER A 61 52.40 -20.00 -31.52
N THR A 62 53.69 -20.13 -31.26
CA THR A 62 54.70 -19.14 -31.68
C THR A 62 54.84 -19.25 -33.18
N PHE A 63 53.87 -18.70 -33.93
CA PHE A 63 54.06 -18.43 -35.34
C PHE A 63 55.12 -17.34 -35.44
N ASN A 64 56.34 -17.76 -35.76
CA ASN A 64 57.45 -16.86 -36.05
C ASN A 64 57.12 -16.15 -37.37
N ALA A 65 56.42 -15.02 -37.29
CA ALA A 65 56.15 -14.20 -38.44
C ALA A 65 57.46 -13.52 -38.85
N ASN A 66 58.06 -14.02 -39.94
CA ASN A 66 59.17 -13.36 -40.61
C ASN A 66 58.82 -11.89 -40.87
N HIS A 67 59.55 -11.01 -40.20
CA HIS A 67 59.33 -9.57 -40.30
C HIS A 67 60.07 -9.04 -41.54
N ASN A 68 59.56 -9.36 -42.74
CA ASN A 68 59.99 -8.66 -43.96
C ASN A 68 59.40 -7.24 -43.93
N GLU A 69 60.29 -6.28 -43.79
CA GLU A 69 60.03 -4.88 -43.63
C GLU A 69 59.72 -4.22 -44.98
N SER A 70 58.44 -4.02 -45.28
CA SER A 70 58.01 -3.00 -46.24
C SER A 70 57.72 -1.70 -45.47
N THR A 71 58.60 -0.71 -45.61
CA THR A 71 58.66 0.54 -44.82
C THR A 71 57.51 1.52 -45.05
N SER A 72 56.52 1.24 -45.91
CA SER A 72 55.36 2.11 -46.12
C SER A 72 54.16 1.83 -45.18
N SER A 73 54.08 0.65 -44.54
CA SER A 73 52.87 0.25 -43.77
C SER A 73 52.97 0.38 -42.23
N LYS A 74 54.14 0.71 -41.67
CA LYS A 74 54.36 0.79 -40.20
C LYS A 74 53.73 2.03 -39.56
N GLN A 75 53.75 3.17 -40.25
CA GLN A 75 53.19 4.43 -39.74
C GLN A 75 51.65 4.37 -39.62
N ASN A 76 50.98 3.69 -40.56
CA ASN A 76 49.51 3.54 -40.58
C ASN A 76 48.99 2.63 -39.44
N ARG A 77 49.76 1.60 -39.02
CA ARG A 77 49.35 0.69 -37.92
C ARG A 77 49.31 1.37 -36.54
N ASN A 78 50.16 2.36 -36.27
CA ASN A 78 50.18 3.08 -35.00
C ASN A 78 49.01 4.06 -34.88
N ILE A 79 48.61 4.68 -35.99
CA ILE A 79 47.46 5.58 -36.08
C ILE A 79 46.16 4.75 -35.96
N LEU A 80 46.07 3.62 -36.67
CA LEU A 80 44.93 2.70 -36.58
C LEU A 80 44.74 2.11 -35.18
N LYS A 81 45.81 1.81 -34.43
CA LYS A 81 45.70 1.35 -33.03
C LYS A 81 45.15 2.43 -32.10
N ARG A 82 45.59 3.68 -32.28
CA ARG A 82 45.09 4.84 -31.51
C ARG A 82 43.62 5.14 -31.84
N VAL A 83 43.25 5.08 -33.12
CA VAL A 83 41.87 5.26 -33.59
C VAL A 83 40.95 4.13 -33.10
N LYS A 84 41.40 2.87 -33.13
CA LYS A 84 40.62 1.74 -32.59
C LYS A 84 40.31 1.90 -31.10
N SER A 85 41.28 2.37 -30.31
CA SER A 85 41.09 2.65 -28.88
C SER A 85 40.05 3.76 -28.64
N ILE A 86 40.13 4.85 -29.41
CA ILE A 86 39.18 5.97 -29.33
C ILE A 86 37.76 5.54 -29.73
N ILE A 87 37.62 4.73 -30.78
CA ILE A 87 36.32 4.21 -31.25
C ILE A 87 35.71 3.24 -30.21
N SER A 88 36.51 2.35 -29.61
CA SER A 88 35.98 1.44 -28.58
C SER A 88 35.49 2.18 -27.35
N PHE A 89 36.18 3.25 -26.95
CA PHE A 89 35.79 4.07 -25.81
C PHE A 89 34.48 4.84 -26.10
N SER A 90 34.37 5.50 -27.24
CA SER A 90 33.14 6.22 -27.62
C SER A 90 31.95 5.26 -27.85
N ALA A 91 32.18 4.09 -28.45
CA ALA A 91 31.14 3.07 -28.61
C ALA A 91 30.61 2.56 -27.27
N SER A 92 31.49 2.27 -26.31
CA SER A 92 31.07 1.87 -24.95
C SER A 92 30.35 3.00 -24.20
N GLY A 93 30.80 4.25 -24.36
CA GLY A 93 30.18 5.41 -23.74
C GLY A 93 28.75 5.63 -24.25
N ILE A 94 28.55 5.55 -25.57
CA ILE A 94 27.21 5.66 -26.19
C ILE A 94 26.31 4.52 -25.71
N LEU A 95 26.83 3.30 -25.60
CA LEU A 95 26.05 2.16 -25.09
C LEU A 95 25.57 2.37 -23.66
N ILE A 96 26.46 2.83 -22.77
CA ILE A 96 26.12 3.07 -21.37
C ILE A 96 25.10 4.21 -21.24
N VAL A 97 25.32 5.32 -21.96
CA VAL A 97 24.40 6.46 -21.95
C VAL A 97 23.04 6.07 -22.52
N GLY A 98 23.02 5.33 -23.63
CA GLY A 98 21.80 4.82 -24.24
C GLY A 98 21.03 3.88 -23.30
N ALA A 99 21.72 2.91 -22.71
CA ALA A 99 21.13 1.97 -21.76
C ALA A 99 20.57 2.67 -20.52
N THR A 100 21.32 3.62 -19.97
CA THR A 100 20.90 4.40 -18.79
C THR A 100 19.72 5.31 -19.10
N GLY A 101 19.71 5.94 -20.29
CA GLY A 101 18.60 6.79 -20.73
C GLY A 101 17.30 6.00 -20.87
N ILE A 102 17.34 4.84 -21.53
CA ILE A 102 16.17 3.95 -21.67
C ILE A 102 15.70 3.46 -20.30
N ALA A 103 16.62 2.99 -19.44
CA ALA A 103 16.29 2.54 -18.10
C ALA A 103 15.66 3.67 -17.25
N GLY A 104 16.15 4.91 -17.39
CA GLY A 104 15.62 6.09 -16.71
C GLY A 104 14.19 6.41 -17.15
N VAL A 105 13.87 6.34 -18.44
CA VAL A 105 12.50 6.56 -18.95
C VAL A 105 11.55 5.49 -18.45
N VAL A 106 11.95 4.21 -18.52
CA VAL A 106 11.11 3.09 -18.02
C VAL A 106 10.87 3.23 -16.53
N LEU A 107 11.92 3.55 -15.76
CA LEU A 107 11.80 3.78 -14.33
C LEU A 107 10.89 4.97 -14.02
N TYR A 108 11.00 6.08 -14.76
CA TYR A 108 10.14 7.23 -14.62
C TYR A 108 8.66 6.86 -14.84
N LEU A 109 8.35 6.12 -15.91
CA LEU A 109 6.99 5.69 -16.21
C LEU A 109 6.41 4.78 -15.13
N ILE A 110 7.21 3.84 -14.62
CA ILE A 110 6.79 2.95 -13.52
C ILE A 110 6.53 3.77 -12.25
N LEU A 111 7.42 4.70 -11.91
CA LEU A 111 7.27 5.55 -10.73
C LEU A 111 6.04 6.46 -10.87
N SER A 112 5.79 7.04 -12.04
CA SER A 112 4.63 7.91 -12.26
C SER A 112 3.30 7.17 -12.18
N GLU A 113 3.25 5.92 -12.64
CA GLU A 113 2.04 5.09 -12.55
C GLU A 113 1.83 4.57 -11.12
N LEU A 114 2.90 4.11 -10.46
CA LEU A 114 2.82 3.52 -9.11
C LEU A 114 2.52 4.58 -8.04
N PHE A 115 3.15 5.75 -8.17
CA PHE A 115 2.94 6.88 -7.26
C PHE A 115 1.96 7.89 -7.84
N SER A 116 0.87 7.42 -8.46
CA SER A 116 -0.33 8.23 -8.55
C SER A 116 -1.06 8.13 -7.20
N PRO A 117 -1.07 9.15 -6.33
CA PRO A 117 -1.83 9.09 -5.07
C PRO A 117 -3.36 8.97 -5.25
N THR A 118 -3.87 8.72 -6.47
CA THR A 118 -5.30 8.60 -6.84
C THR A 118 -5.72 7.13 -6.70
N GLY A 119 -5.38 6.53 -5.55
CA GLY A 119 -5.53 5.10 -5.31
C GLY A 119 -6.87 4.74 -4.69
N ASP A 120 -7.48 3.65 -5.15
CA ASP A 120 -8.69 3.05 -4.56
C ASP A 120 -8.49 2.71 -3.06
N THR A 121 -7.28 2.31 -2.68
CA THR A 121 -6.91 2.01 -1.29
C THR A 121 -6.95 3.25 -0.39
N GLN A 122 -6.48 4.41 -0.88
CA GLN A 122 -6.55 5.66 -0.14
C GLN A 122 -7.99 6.13 0.00
N LEU A 123 -8.78 6.04 -1.08
CA LEU A 123 -10.20 6.37 -1.06
C LEU A 123 -10.95 5.51 -0.03
N PHE A 124 -10.66 4.21 0.01
CA PHE A 124 -11.25 3.26 0.95
C PHE A 124 -10.87 3.56 2.40
N ASN A 125 -9.59 3.71 2.69
CA ASN A 125 -9.13 3.99 4.05
C ASN A 125 -9.75 5.30 4.58
N ARG A 126 -9.81 6.34 3.74
CA ARG A 126 -10.45 7.61 4.10
C ARG A 126 -11.95 7.44 4.36
N ALA A 127 -12.66 6.68 3.52
CA ALA A 127 -14.08 6.41 3.70
C ALA A 127 -14.35 5.62 4.98
N VAL A 128 -13.52 4.60 5.28
CA VAL A 128 -13.60 3.82 6.53
C VAL A 128 -13.39 4.72 7.74
N SER A 129 -12.35 5.57 7.75
CA SER A 129 -12.13 6.52 8.85
C SER A 129 -13.30 7.49 9.03
N TYR A 130 -13.98 7.88 7.95
CA TYR A 130 -15.16 8.74 8.02
C TYR A 130 -16.35 8.02 8.68
N VAL A 131 -16.59 6.75 8.33
CA VAL A 131 -17.64 5.91 8.94
C VAL A 131 -17.33 5.61 10.41
N GLU A 132 -16.06 5.32 10.74
CA GLU A 132 -15.63 5.06 12.11
C GLU A 132 -15.70 6.30 13.02
N GLY A 133 -15.58 7.49 12.44
CA GLY A 133 -15.64 8.77 13.14
C GLY A 133 -17.06 9.25 13.46
N ASP A 134 -18.06 8.81 12.70
CA ASP A 134 -19.45 9.25 12.88
C ASP A 134 -20.18 8.46 13.98
N ALA A 135 -20.79 9.18 14.93
CA ALA A 135 -21.50 8.57 16.05
C ALA A 135 -22.81 7.88 15.61
N ASN A 136 -23.48 8.41 14.59
CA ASN A 136 -24.75 7.85 14.11
C ASN A 136 -24.52 6.54 13.37
N ALA A 137 -23.52 6.47 12.49
CA ALA A 137 -23.11 5.25 11.83
C ALA A 137 -22.76 4.13 12.82
N ARG A 138 -22.05 4.46 13.91
CA ARG A 138 -21.72 3.50 14.97
C ARG A 138 -22.94 3.01 15.73
N ASN A 139 -23.91 3.88 16.00
CA ASN A 139 -25.17 3.50 16.63
C ASN A 139 -25.98 2.56 15.73
N LEU A 140 -26.08 2.86 14.43
CA LEU A 140 -26.77 2.00 13.46
C LEU A 140 -26.11 0.62 13.33
N LEU A 141 -24.78 0.56 13.36
CA LEU A 141 -24.02 -0.70 13.37
C LEU A 141 -24.04 -1.43 14.72
N GLN A 142 -24.73 -0.88 15.73
CA GLN A 142 -24.84 -1.42 17.08
C GLN A 142 -23.47 -1.67 17.74
N CYS A 143 -22.52 -0.78 17.48
CA CYS A 143 -21.18 -0.86 18.04
C CYS A 143 -21.21 -0.77 19.56
N TYR A 144 -20.38 -1.58 20.21
CA TYR A 144 -20.22 -1.54 21.65
C TYR A 144 -19.08 -0.60 22.06
N ASP A 145 -19.42 0.68 22.14
CA ASP A 145 -18.49 1.71 22.61
C ASP A 145 -18.62 1.87 24.13
N ARG A 146 -17.57 1.52 24.86
CA ARG A 146 -17.44 1.87 26.29
C ARG A 146 -16.58 3.13 26.41
N ASP A 147 -16.83 3.96 27.42
CA ASP A 147 -16.19 5.25 27.71
C ASP A 147 -14.88 5.56 26.96
N GLN A 148 -13.84 4.74 27.15
CA GLN A 148 -12.51 4.96 26.54
C GLN A 148 -12.13 3.98 25.41
N LYS A 149 -12.96 3.00 25.11
CA LYS A 149 -12.68 1.97 24.11
C LYS A 149 -13.80 1.87 23.09
N LYS A 150 -13.48 2.32 21.88
CA LYS A 150 -14.31 2.14 20.69
C LYS A 150 -14.15 0.73 20.14
N GLU A 151 -15.26 0.11 19.74
CA GLU A 151 -15.21 -1.14 18.99
C GLU A 151 -14.48 -0.93 17.65
N ARG A 152 -13.56 -1.83 17.30
CA ARG A 152 -12.84 -1.77 16.02
C ARG A 152 -13.70 -2.42 14.94
N LEU A 153 -14.12 -1.60 13.97
CA LEU A 153 -14.85 -2.08 12.80
C LEU A 153 -13.93 -2.82 11.85
N LYS A 154 -14.46 -3.84 11.18
CA LYS A 154 -13.79 -4.50 10.06
C LYS A 154 -14.38 -3.95 8.76
N ALA A 155 -13.54 -3.67 7.78
CA ALA A 155 -13.99 -3.24 6.47
C ALA A 155 -13.29 -4.05 5.37
N TYR A 156 -14.03 -4.39 4.32
CA TYR A 156 -13.54 -5.16 3.17
C TYR A 156 -14.33 -4.82 1.91
N GLY A 157 -13.73 -5.05 0.73
CA GLY A 157 -14.38 -4.79 -0.55
C GLY A 157 -15.70 -5.55 -0.74
N ASP A 158 -16.59 -5.03 -1.57
CA ASP A 158 -17.77 -5.77 -2.00
C ASP A 158 -17.42 -6.74 -3.15
N SER A 159 -18.13 -7.87 -3.25
CA SER A 159 -17.90 -8.80 -4.35
C SER A 159 -18.57 -8.28 -5.63
N LEU A 160 -17.76 -7.91 -6.63
CA LEU A 160 -18.23 -7.30 -7.88
C LEU A 160 -19.24 -8.16 -8.67
N HIS A 161 -19.14 -9.49 -8.56
CA HIS A 161 -19.92 -10.43 -9.37
C HIS A 161 -20.83 -11.36 -8.56
N GLY A 162 -21.16 -11.02 -7.31
CA GLY A 162 -22.04 -11.85 -6.49
C GLY A 162 -21.47 -13.22 -6.15
N ASP A 163 -20.18 -13.46 -6.41
CA ASP A 163 -19.48 -14.66 -5.97
C ASP A 163 -19.45 -14.69 -4.44
N LYS A 164 -20.08 -15.72 -3.87
CA LYS A 164 -20.19 -15.92 -2.42
C LYS A 164 -19.00 -16.74 -1.87
N TRP A 165 -18.24 -17.41 -2.74
CA TRP A 165 -17.15 -18.32 -2.34
C TRP A 165 -15.80 -17.61 -2.24
N THR A 166 -15.63 -16.43 -2.84
CA THR A 166 -14.38 -15.68 -2.75
C THR A 166 -14.12 -15.20 -1.32
N ARG A 167 -13.01 -15.67 -0.73
CA ARG A 167 -12.54 -15.20 0.59
C ARG A 167 -11.81 -13.87 0.49
N ASN A 168 -11.02 -13.66 -0.56
CA ASN A 168 -10.43 -12.36 -0.84
C ASN A 168 -11.50 -11.46 -1.48
N ARG A 169 -11.55 -10.19 -1.07
CA ARG A 169 -12.43 -9.20 -1.68
C ARG A 169 -11.60 -7.95 -1.98
N PRO A 170 -11.16 -7.77 -3.24
CA PRO A 170 -10.32 -6.65 -3.59
C PRO A 170 -11.10 -5.34 -3.43
N ILE A 171 -10.40 -4.29 -3.02
CA ILE A 171 -10.95 -2.94 -2.94
C ILE A 171 -10.82 -2.34 -4.34
N THR A 172 -11.95 -2.08 -4.99
CA THR A 172 -11.99 -1.55 -6.36
C THR A 172 -13.05 -0.48 -6.49
N SER A 173 -12.72 0.60 -7.18
CA SER A 173 -13.70 1.60 -7.63
C SER A 173 -14.02 1.42 -9.13
N THR A 174 -15.23 1.78 -9.52
CA THR A 174 -15.61 1.91 -10.93
C THR A 174 -15.54 3.38 -11.32
N LYS A 175 -14.85 3.67 -12.42
CA LYS A 175 -14.66 5.05 -12.90
C LYS A 175 -15.66 5.37 -14.01
N ARG A 176 -16.29 6.53 -13.95
CA ARG A 176 -17.15 7.07 -15.00
C ARG A 176 -16.79 8.53 -15.25
N VAL A 177 -16.73 8.93 -16.50
CA VAL A 177 -16.51 10.32 -16.87
C VAL A 177 -17.87 10.99 -17.00
N ASP A 178 -18.07 12.08 -16.27
CA ASP A 178 -19.28 12.90 -16.39
C ASP A 178 -19.22 13.81 -17.62
N LYS A 179 -20.35 14.43 -17.99
CA LYS A 179 -20.45 15.38 -19.10
C LYS A 179 -19.48 16.55 -18.99
N ASN A 180 -19.12 16.91 -17.76
CA ASN A 180 -18.16 17.96 -17.44
C ASN A 180 -16.69 17.50 -17.57
N GLY A 181 -16.45 16.26 -18.02
CA GLY A 181 -15.10 15.70 -18.16
C GLY A 181 -14.44 15.30 -16.85
N LYS A 182 -15.17 15.37 -15.72
CA LYS A 182 -14.66 14.94 -14.41
C LYS A 182 -14.79 13.43 -14.26
N GLU A 183 -13.80 12.81 -13.65
CA GLU A 183 -13.82 11.39 -13.32
C GLU A 183 -14.51 11.17 -11.96
N HIS A 184 -15.59 10.41 -11.98
CA HIS A 184 -16.35 9.95 -10.83
C HIS A 184 -15.95 8.52 -10.49
N HIS A 185 -15.58 8.31 -9.23
CA HIS A 185 -15.22 7.04 -8.65
C HIS A 185 -16.38 6.55 -7.79
N PHE A 186 -16.99 5.45 -8.22
CA PHE A 186 -18.02 4.75 -7.44
C PHE A 186 -17.39 3.56 -6.75
N MET A 187 -17.46 3.53 -5.43
CA MET A 187 -16.91 2.43 -4.64
C MET A 187 -17.97 1.93 -3.67
N LYS A 188 -17.99 0.60 -3.53
CA LYS A 188 -18.86 -0.09 -2.60
C LYS A 188 -18.05 -1.07 -1.77
N PHE A 189 -18.25 -1.01 -0.47
CA PHE A 189 -17.55 -1.88 0.46
C PHE A 189 -18.46 -2.21 1.64
N ARG A 190 -18.07 -3.24 2.40
CA ARG A 190 -18.81 -3.69 3.58
C ARG A 190 -18.07 -3.29 4.84
N VAL A 191 -18.85 -2.95 5.86
CA VAL A 191 -18.38 -2.64 7.20
C VAL A 191 -19.09 -3.58 8.16
N GLU A 192 -18.31 -4.24 9.00
CA GLU A 192 -18.78 -5.26 9.93
C GLU A 192 -18.42 -4.85 11.35
N SER A 193 -19.45 -4.77 12.19
CA SER A 193 -19.33 -4.79 13.65
C SER A 193 -19.51 -6.23 14.15
N ALA A 194 -19.36 -6.44 15.44
CA ALA A 194 -19.60 -7.75 16.06
C ALA A 194 -21.04 -8.27 15.87
N LYS A 195 -22.01 -7.38 15.59
CA LYS A 195 -23.43 -7.73 15.49
C LYS A 195 -24.00 -7.59 14.08
N VAL A 196 -23.60 -6.54 13.36
CA VAL A 196 -24.28 -6.14 12.13
C VAL A 196 -23.26 -5.86 11.02
N VAL A 197 -23.62 -6.25 9.80
CA VAL A 197 -22.88 -5.92 8.59
C VAL A 197 -23.65 -4.85 7.83
N GLY A 198 -23.01 -3.70 7.63
CA GLY A 198 -23.48 -2.62 6.78
C GLY A 198 -22.78 -2.62 5.42
N VAL A 199 -23.43 -1.99 4.45
CA VAL A 199 -22.89 -1.75 3.11
C VAL A 199 -22.73 -0.25 2.92
N VAL A 200 -21.52 0.19 2.63
CA VAL A 200 -21.22 1.59 2.31
C VAL A 200 -21.09 1.71 0.82
N SER A 201 -21.81 2.66 0.26
CA SER A 201 -21.66 3.07 -1.14
C SER A 201 -21.33 4.54 -1.20
N LEU A 202 -20.33 4.89 -1.99
CA LEU A 202 -19.88 6.26 -2.14
C LEU A 202 -19.52 6.60 -3.57
N GLU A 203 -19.61 7.89 -3.82
CA GLU A 203 -19.21 8.58 -5.03
C GLU A 203 -18.20 9.65 -4.64
N ALA A 204 -17.04 9.61 -5.29
CA ALA A 204 -15.99 10.57 -5.12
C ALA A 204 -15.52 11.12 -6.46
N VAL A 205 -15.06 12.36 -6.48
CA VAL A 205 -14.55 13.03 -7.67
C VAL A 205 -13.15 13.54 -7.38
N ARG A 206 -12.31 13.55 -8.42
CA ARG A 206 -11.00 14.17 -8.33
C ARG A 206 -11.16 15.66 -8.03
N SER A 207 -10.54 16.11 -6.95
CA SER A 207 -10.52 17.53 -6.60
C SER A 207 -9.65 18.31 -7.59
N ASP A 208 -10.07 19.52 -7.93
CA ASP A 208 -9.27 20.40 -8.80
C ASP A 208 -8.10 21.04 -8.03
N ASN A 209 -8.27 21.22 -6.71
CA ASN A 209 -7.33 21.92 -5.84
C ASN A 209 -6.47 20.97 -4.99
N SER A 210 -7.00 19.78 -4.66
CA SER A 210 -6.28 18.78 -3.87
C SER A 210 -5.92 17.57 -4.70
N TYR A 211 -4.81 16.94 -4.35
CA TYR A 211 -4.54 15.60 -4.87
C TYR A 211 -5.61 14.58 -4.38
N LYS A 212 -6.23 14.84 -3.22
CA LYS A 212 -7.20 13.93 -2.60
C LYS A 212 -8.52 13.94 -3.36
N MET A 213 -9.18 12.78 -3.40
CA MET A 213 -10.53 12.64 -3.94
C MET A 213 -11.54 13.27 -2.98
N ASP A 214 -12.45 14.09 -3.47
CA ASP A 214 -13.53 14.69 -2.67
C ASP A 214 -14.78 13.82 -2.74
N PHE A 215 -15.42 13.58 -1.59
CA PHE A 215 -16.64 12.79 -1.52
C PHE A 215 -17.85 13.65 -1.90
N LEU A 216 -18.57 13.26 -2.95
CA LEU A 216 -19.83 13.93 -3.35
C LEU A 216 -21.03 13.35 -2.61
N GLN A 217 -21.07 12.01 -2.49
CA GLN A 217 -22.14 11.30 -1.85
C GLN A 217 -21.58 10.08 -1.12
N MET A 218 -22.05 9.84 0.09
CA MET A 218 -21.72 8.64 0.84
C MET A 218 -22.87 8.25 1.74
N TYR A 219 -23.28 6.99 1.67
CA TYR A 219 -24.35 6.45 2.50
C TYR A 219 -24.02 5.06 2.99
N LEU A 220 -24.60 4.74 4.14
CA LEU A 220 -24.52 3.47 4.83
C LEU A 220 -25.91 2.83 4.85
N ASP A 221 -25.99 1.64 4.29
CA ASP A 221 -27.17 0.78 4.32
C ASP A 221 -26.94 -0.31 5.37
N VAL A 222 -27.75 -0.29 6.44
CA VAL A 222 -27.73 -1.29 7.51
C VAL A 222 -29.06 -2.06 7.47
N PRO A 223 -29.04 -3.40 7.51
CA PRO A 223 -30.28 -4.19 7.50
C PRO A 223 -31.19 -3.80 8.67
N GLY A 224 -32.47 -3.56 8.40
CA GLY A 224 -33.45 -3.15 9.41
C GLY A 224 -33.50 -1.66 9.72
N HIS A 225 -32.58 -0.85 9.18
CA HIS A 225 -32.59 0.60 9.32
C HIS A 225 -32.77 1.29 7.97
N LYS A 226 -33.27 2.54 8.01
CA LYS A 226 -33.31 3.39 6.82
C LYS A 226 -31.89 3.76 6.40
N ARG A 227 -31.65 3.86 5.09
CA ARG A 227 -30.41 4.38 4.51
C ARG A 227 -29.96 5.66 5.21
N TYR A 228 -28.75 5.63 5.74
CA TYR A 228 -28.16 6.76 6.45
C TYR A 228 -27.14 7.46 5.55
N TYR A 229 -27.34 8.76 5.28
CA TYR A 229 -26.42 9.55 4.48
C TYR A 229 -25.40 10.22 5.39
N LEU A 230 -24.14 9.82 5.25
CA LEU A 230 -23.00 10.50 5.88
C LEU A 230 -22.71 11.81 5.15
N ILE A 231 -22.72 11.74 3.83
CA ILE A 231 -22.56 12.90 2.95
C ILE A 231 -23.73 12.90 1.99
N LYS A 232 -24.55 13.95 2.08
CA LYS A 232 -25.72 14.13 1.23
C LYS A 232 -25.28 14.62 -0.15
N PRO A 233 -25.87 14.08 -1.24
CA PRO A 233 -25.59 14.59 -2.57
C PRO A 233 -26.06 16.05 -2.69
N GLN A 234 -25.28 16.86 -3.38
CA GLN A 234 -25.67 18.21 -3.78
C GLN A 234 -26.61 18.10 -4.98
N LEU A 235 -27.90 17.93 -4.72
CA LEU A 235 -28.90 17.90 -5.80
C LEU A 235 -29.15 19.33 -6.29
N PRO A 236 -29.15 19.57 -7.62
CA PRO A 236 -29.61 20.85 -8.13
C PRO A 236 -31.07 21.02 -7.72
N VAL A 237 -31.37 22.07 -6.96
CA VAL A 237 -32.75 22.38 -6.53
C VAL A 237 -33.60 22.47 -7.81
N PRO A 238 -34.63 21.62 -7.97
CA PRO A 238 -35.44 21.64 -9.17
C PRO A 238 -36.09 23.02 -9.26
N LYS A 239 -35.69 23.81 -10.27
CA LYS A 239 -36.36 25.08 -10.56
C LYS A 239 -37.82 24.74 -10.86
N PRO A 240 -38.80 25.37 -10.20
CA PRO A 240 -40.21 25.08 -10.46
C PRO A 240 -40.47 25.31 -11.96
N LYS A 241 -40.76 24.23 -12.68
CA LYS A 241 -41.25 24.31 -14.05
C LYS A 241 -42.72 24.70 -13.92
N GLY A 242 -43.03 25.95 -14.23
CA GLY A 242 -44.41 26.38 -14.19
C GLY A 242 -45.26 25.73 -15.30
N PHE A 243 -46.57 25.88 -15.18
CA PHE A 243 -47.54 25.31 -16.11
C PHE A 243 -47.21 25.76 -17.55
N LEU A 244 -47.04 24.80 -18.46
CA LEU A 244 -46.74 25.05 -19.88
C LEU A 244 -45.45 25.84 -20.15
N GLY A 245 -44.48 25.82 -19.22
CA GLY A 245 -43.21 26.55 -19.38
C GLY A 245 -43.24 28.00 -18.91
N ILE A 246 -44.38 28.47 -18.38
CA ILE A 246 -44.52 29.81 -17.80
C ILE A 246 -44.42 29.69 -16.28
N ASN A 247 -43.41 30.32 -15.68
CA ASN A 247 -43.19 30.28 -14.23
C ASN A 247 -44.10 31.28 -13.50
N TRP A 248 -45.22 30.79 -12.95
CA TRP A 248 -46.22 31.58 -12.22
C TRP A 248 -45.87 31.86 -10.75
N GLY A 249 -44.66 31.50 -10.31
CA GLY A 249 -44.21 31.75 -8.94
C GLY A 249 -43.87 33.23 -8.68
N PRO A 250 -43.93 33.69 -7.42
CA PRO A 250 -43.52 35.04 -7.04
C PRO A 250 -42.06 35.28 -7.48
N ARG A 251 -41.83 36.35 -8.25
CA ARG A 251 -40.48 36.78 -8.61
C ARG A 251 -39.78 37.19 -7.31
N LYS A 252 -38.60 36.63 -7.06
CA LYS A 252 -37.72 37.13 -6.01
C LYS A 252 -36.97 38.31 -6.61
N ASP A 253 -37.33 39.51 -6.19
CA ASP A 253 -36.59 40.74 -6.46
C ASP A 253 -35.25 40.77 -5.70
#